data_AF-A0A6I6GHK4-F1
#
_entry.id   AF-A0A6I6GHK4-F1
#
_cell.length_a   1.000
_cell.length_b   1.000
_cell.length_c   1.000
_cell.angle_alpha   90.00
_cell.angle_beta   90.00
_cell.angle_gamma   90.00
#
_symmetry.space_group_name_H-M   'P 1'
#
loop_
_entity.id
_entity.type
_entity.pdbx_description
1 polymer ?
#
loop_
_entity_poly.entity_id
_entity_poly.type
_entity_poly.pdbx_seq_one_letter_code
_entity_poly.pdbx_strand_id
1 'polypeptide(L)'
;MDLITRGDFAITNQGGKTTISFRVPSNTTIDFNTDDNLDANNNSVPGPKSAEQQSTTNFTGVSQNAPCPCGSGKKFKRCHGKV
;
A
#
# COMPACT_ATOMS: atom_id res chain seq x y z
N MET A 1 22.02 -0.06 21.95
CA MET A 1 22.24 0.68 20.69
C MET A 1 21.51 -0.09 19.62
N ASP A 2 20.31 0.36 19.25
CA ASP A 2 19.42 -0.42 18.38
C ASP A 2 19.77 -0.20 16.92
N LEU A 3 20.46 -1.18 16.33
CA LEU A 3 20.78 -1.18 14.90
C LEU A 3 19.56 -1.60 14.06
N ILE A 4 18.70 -2.46 14.61
CA ILE A 4 17.54 -3.06 13.91
C ILE A 4 16.52 -2.00 13.49
N THR A 5 16.41 -0.87 14.19
CA THR A 5 15.45 0.20 13.88
C THR A 5 15.94 1.16 12.80
N ARG A 6 17.18 1.03 12.32
CA ARG A 6 17.80 1.98 11.37
C ARG A 6 17.69 1.56 9.90
N GLY A 7 17.17 0.36 9.63
CA GLY A 7 17.24 -0.22 8.30
C GLY A 7 16.41 -1.48 8.13
N ASP A 8 16.64 -2.15 7.00
CA ASP A 8 15.93 -3.37 6.64
C ASP A 8 16.72 -4.59 7.11
N PHE A 9 16.10 -5.44 7.91
CA PHE A 9 16.65 -6.72 8.36
C PHE A 9 15.80 -7.85 7.78
N ALA A 10 16.40 -8.67 6.92
CA ALA A 10 15.71 -9.78 6.26
C ALA A 10 16.45 -11.10 6.47
N ILE A 11 15.70 -12.15 6.77
CA ILE A 11 16.18 -13.53 6.86
C ILE A 11 15.40 -14.34 5.84
N THR A 12 16.10 -15.03 4.95
CA THR A 12 15.48 -15.91 3.94
C THR A 12 16.11 -17.30 4.00
N ASN A 13 15.31 -18.33 3.72
CA ASN A 13 15.80 -19.69 3.51
C ASN A 13 15.32 -20.18 2.14
N GLN A 14 16.25 -20.37 1.22
CA GLN A 14 15.96 -20.88 -0.12
C GLN A 14 16.85 -22.07 -0.42
N GLY A 15 16.25 -23.22 -0.77
CA GLY A 15 16.99 -24.45 -1.07
C GLY A 15 17.85 -24.93 0.11
N GLY A 16 17.40 -24.72 1.35
CA GLY A 16 18.13 -25.12 2.56
C GLY A 16 19.27 -24.18 2.96
N LYS A 17 19.52 -23.10 2.22
CA LYS A 17 20.51 -22.09 2.57
C LYS A 17 19.86 -20.90 3.26
N THR A 18 20.26 -20.63 4.49
CA THR A 18 19.85 -19.43 5.23
C THR A 18 20.75 -18.25 4.87
N THR A 19 20.14 -17.14 4.47
CA THR A 19 20.81 -15.88 4.19
C THR A 19 20.25 -14.79 5.10
N ILE A 20 21.13 -13.99 5.70
CA ILE A 20 20.78 -12.84 6.53
C ILE A 20 21.33 -11.59 5.84
N SER A 21 20.44 -10.65 5.55
CA SER A 21 20.78 -9.39 4.87
C SER A 21 20.36 -8.20 5.73
N PHE A 22 21.22 -7.18 5.76
CA PHE A 22 20.93 -5.92 6.43
C PHE A 22 21.27 -4.74 5.51
N ARG A 23 20.37 -3.75 5.43
CA ARG A 23 20.54 -2.55 4.59
C ARG A 23 20.24 -1.29 5.40
N VAL A 24 21.09 -0.27 5.30
CA VAL A 24 20.88 1.06 5.88
C VAL A 24 21.17 2.13 4.83
N PRO A 25 20.31 3.15 4.66
CA PRO A 25 18.97 3.29 5.26
C PRO A 25 17.97 2.28 4.69
N SER A 26 16.77 2.21 5.25
CA SER A 26 15.67 1.47 4.61
C SER A 26 15.29 2.14 3.28
N ASN A 27 15.07 1.35 2.22
CA ASN A 27 14.59 1.89 0.94
C ASN A 27 13.09 1.63 0.70
N THR A 28 12.53 0.55 1.24
CA THR A 28 11.16 0.08 0.97
C THR A 28 10.65 -0.78 2.11
N THR A 29 9.33 -0.79 2.36
CA THR A 29 8.69 -1.76 3.27
C THR A 29 8.78 -3.17 2.69
N ILE A 30 9.12 -4.17 3.51
CA ILE A 30 9.21 -5.58 3.13
C ILE A 30 8.27 -6.38 4.05
N ASP A 31 7.29 -7.07 3.47
CA ASP A 31 6.40 -8.00 4.16
C ASP A 31 6.36 -9.31 3.36
N PHE A 32 6.68 -10.43 4.00
CA PHE A 32 6.76 -11.75 3.36
C PHE A 32 5.45 -12.55 3.49
N ASN A 33 4.49 -12.08 4.29
CA ASN A 33 3.23 -12.78 4.57
C ASN A 33 2.04 -12.23 3.79
N THR A 34 2.27 -11.45 2.74
CA THR A 34 1.21 -11.13 1.79
C THR A 34 0.92 -12.39 0.99
N ASP A 35 -0.02 -13.20 1.46
CA ASP A 35 -0.55 -14.33 0.72
C ASP A 35 -0.87 -13.87 -0.72
N ASP A 36 -0.33 -14.55 -1.73
CA ASP A 36 -0.60 -14.34 -3.17
C ASP A 36 -2.09 -14.55 -3.55
N ASN A 37 -3.01 -14.57 -2.57
CA ASN A 37 -4.44 -14.68 -2.74
C ASN A 37 -5.27 -13.64 -1.97
N LEU A 38 -4.68 -12.48 -1.63
CA LEU A 38 -5.42 -11.32 -1.13
C LEU A 38 -4.98 -10.05 -1.87
N ASP A 39 -5.50 -9.87 -3.10
CA ASP A 39 -6.10 -8.60 -3.55
C ASP A 39 -6.51 -8.61 -5.04
N ALA A 40 -7.66 -9.21 -5.32
CA ALA A 40 -8.57 -8.67 -6.34
C ALA A 40 -9.36 -7.44 -5.81
N ASN A 41 -9.14 -6.99 -4.57
CA ASN A 41 -9.82 -5.80 -4.03
C ASN A 41 -9.11 -5.15 -2.81
N ASN A 42 -7.98 -4.48 -3.11
CA ASN A 42 -7.25 -3.43 -2.39
C ASN A 42 -7.73 -3.00 -0.98
N ASN A 43 -6.82 -3.03 0.01
CA ASN A 43 -5.88 -1.92 0.32
C ASN A 43 -5.22 -2.15 1.70
N SER A 44 -3.91 -2.41 1.74
CA SER A 44 -3.07 -2.04 2.90
C SER A 44 -1.62 -1.73 2.50
N VAL A 45 -1.45 -0.60 1.77
CA VAL A 45 -0.34 0.40 1.81
C VAL A 45 1.10 -0.08 1.46
N PRO A 46 1.98 0.78 0.90
CA PRO A 46 2.02 1.30 -0.45
C PRO A 46 3.39 0.95 -1.13
N GLY A 47 3.40 0.03 -2.09
CA GLY A 47 4.37 0.17 -3.19
C GLY A 47 4.09 1.49 -3.93
N PRO A 48 5.04 2.11 -4.65
CA PRO A 48 4.76 3.27 -5.47
C PRO A 48 3.73 2.86 -6.53
N LYS A 49 2.45 3.13 -6.23
CA LYS A 49 1.33 2.84 -7.11
C LYS A 49 1.46 3.80 -8.29
N SER A 50 1.98 3.25 -9.38
CA SER A 50 1.70 3.70 -10.73
C SER A 50 0.26 4.16 -10.82
N ALA A 51 0.07 5.36 -11.36
CA ALA A 51 -1.22 5.87 -11.78
C ALA A 51 -1.94 4.85 -12.68
N GLU A 52 -3.26 5.02 -12.77
CA GLU A 52 -4.21 4.18 -13.49
C GLU A 52 -4.49 2.81 -12.85
N GLN A 53 -5.52 2.75 -12.00
CA GLN A 53 -6.55 1.71 -12.13
C GLN A 53 -7.83 2.13 -11.40
N GLN A 54 -8.84 2.45 -12.21
CA GLN A 54 -10.22 2.74 -11.83
C GLN A 54 -10.80 1.55 -11.07
N SER A 55 -11.01 1.71 -9.76
CA SER A 55 -11.78 0.78 -8.95
C SER A 55 -13.13 1.42 -8.62
N THR A 56 -14.20 0.79 -9.11
CA THR A 56 -15.59 1.13 -8.84
C THR A 56 -15.90 0.87 -7.36
N THR A 57 -15.49 1.79 -6.48
CA THR A 57 -15.95 1.83 -5.10
C THR A 57 -17.34 2.46 -5.10
N ASN A 58 -18.36 1.70 -4.72
CA ASN A 58 -19.73 2.21 -4.64
C ASN A 58 -19.85 3.21 -3.48
N PHE A 59 -19.69 4.49 -3.78
CA PHE A 59 -19.86 5.59 -2.83
C PHE A 59 -21.35 5.92 -2.63
N THR A 60 -22.14 4.97 -2.14
CA THR A 60 -23.56 5.17 -1.85
C THR A 60 -23.73 6.04 -0.60
N GLY A 61 -24.49 7.13 -0.72
CA GLY A 61 -24.81 8.04 0.39
C GLY A 61 -23.83 9.19 0.63
N VAL A 62 -22.77 9.34 -0.18
CA VAL A 62 -21.84 10.49 -0.07
C VAL A 62 -22.45 11.73 -0.73
N SER A 63 -22.60 12.81 0.03
CA SER A 63 -23.11 14.07 -0.55
C SER A 63 -22.15 14.65 -1.58
N GLN A 64 -22.67 15.18 -2.69
CA GLN A 64 -21.86 15.72 -3.80
C GLN A 64 -20.85 16.81 -3.39
N ASN A 65 -21.15 17.56 -2.32
CA ASN A 65 -20.29 18.64 -1.85
C ASN A 65 -19.34 18.24 -0.71
N ALA A 66 -19.48 17.03 -0.13
CA ALA A 66 -18.58 16.53 0.90
C ALA A 66 -17.16 16.30 0.37
N PRO A 67 -16.13 16.31 1.25
CA PRO A 67 -14.79 15.84 0.89
C PRO A 67 -14.84 14.42 0.35
N CYS A 68 -14.07 14.14 -0.69
CA CYS A 68 -14.08 12.84 -1.35
C CYS A 68 -13.39 11.78 -0.47
N PRO A 69 -14.02 10.62 -0.24
CA PRO A 69 -13.50 9.56 0.63
C PRO A 69 -12.21 8.89 0.14
N CYS A 70 -11.73 9.19 -1.07
CA CYS A 70 -10.41 8.74 -1.55
C CYS A 70 -9.23 9.51 -0.93
N GLY A 71 -9.48 10.50 -0.07
CA GLY A 71 -8.43 11.30 0.57
C GLY A 71 -7.79 12.36 -0.32
N SER A 72 -8.34 12.62 -1.52
CA SER A 72 -7.77 13.61 -2.47
C SER A 72 -7.91 15.08 -2.06
N GLY A 73 -8.66 15.39 -1.00
CA GLY A 73 -8.99 16.75 -0.59
C GLY A 73 -9.97 17.50 -1.50
N LYS A 74 -10.39 16.90 -2.63
CA LYS A 74 -11.37 17.48 -3.57
C LYS A 74 -12.81 17.15 -3.11
N LYS A 75 -13.78 17.99 -3.48
CA LYS A 75 -15.22 17.68 -3.27
C LYS A 75 -15.61 16.45 -4.08
N PHE A 76 -16.52 15.62 -3.56
CA PHE A 76 -16.95 14.35 -4.18
C PHE A 76 -17.34 14.53 -5.65
N LYS A 77 -18.17 15.53 -5.99
CA LYS A 77 -18.57 15.86 -7.37
C LYS A 77 -17.44 16.29 -8.31
N ARG A 78 -16.26 16.63 -7.78
CA ARG A 78 -15.07 17.03 -8.55
C ARG A 78 -14.00 15.91 -8.58
N CYS A 79 -14.35 14.73 -8.08
CA CYS A 79 -13.47 13.57 -8.01
C CYS A 79 -14.28 12.32 -8.41
N HIS A 80 -14.51 11.38 -7.49
CA HIS A 80 -15.20 10.11 -7.77
C HIS A 80 -16.72 10.20 -7.99
N GLY A 81 -17.34 11.37 -7.73
CA GLY A 81 -18.73 11.66 -8.05
C GLY A 81 -18.92 12.49 -9.32
N LYS A 82 -17.89 12.57 -10.17
CA LYS A 82 -17.95 13.21 -11.48
C LYS A 82 -18.65 12.24 -12.44
N VAL A 83 -19.97 12.34 -12.49
CA VAL A 83 -20.75 11.93 -13.67
C VAL A 83 -20.55 12.95 -14.79
#